data_AF-A0A5S5CTE0-F1
#
_entry.id   AF-A0A5S5CTE0-F1
#
_cell.length_a   1.000
_cell.length_b   1.000
_cell.length_c   1.000
_cell.angle_alpha   90.00
_cell.angle_beta   90.00
_cell.angle_gamma   90.00
#
_symmetry.space_group_name_H-M   'P 1'
#
loop_
_entity.id
_entity.type
_entity.pdbx_description
1 polymer ?
#
loop_
_entity_poly.entity_id
_entity_poly.type
_entity_poly.pdbx_seq_one_letter_code
_entity_poly.pdbx_strand_id
1 'polypeptide(L)' 'VLMGVDTAPAIAAALITHGRAADTPVAVVADGTTAAQRSLRTTLAGLPAALVDSAVRPPAVWVVGEVAGLSAESGTAPAE' A
#
# COMPACT_ATOMS: atom_id res chain seq x y z
N VAL A 1 0.16 -2.26 -7.90
CA VAL A 1 -0.64 -3.50 -8.00
C VAL A 1 -2.11 -3.16 -7.85
N LEU A 2 -2.92 -3.56 -8.83
CA LEU A 2 -4.37 -3.35 -8.86
C LEU A 2 -5.08 -4.65 -8.46
N MET A 3 -6.24 -4.55 -7.80
CA MET A 3 -7.07 -5.71 -7.38
C MET A 3 -6.29 -6.77 -6.57
N GLY A 4 -5.25 -6.36 -5.86
CA GLY A 4 -4.30 -7.27 -5.22
C GLY A 4 -4.42 -7.32 -3.70
N VAL A 5 -5.59 -7.02 -3.13
CA VAL A 5 -5.77 -6.99 -1.66
C VAL A 5 -5.71 -8.41 -1.11
N ASP A 6 -6.55 -9.32 -1.63
CA ASP A 6 -6.58 -10.72 -1.19
C ASP A 6 -5.30 -11.49 -1.57
N THR A 7 -4.66 -11.11 -2.68
CA THR A 7 -3.44 -11.76 -3.18
C THR A 7 -2.16 -11.10 -2.65
N ALA A 8 -2.26 -10.03 -1.85
CA ALA A 8 -1.11 -9.31 -1.31
C ALA A 8 -0.10 -10.22 -0.57
N PRO A 9 -0.52 -11.19 0.28
CA PRO A 9 0.43 -12.06 0.96
C PRO A 9 1.24 -12.93 -0.02
N ALA A 10 0.58 -13.49 -1.04
CA ALA A 10 1.24 -14.31 -2.05
C ALA A 10 2.19 -13.49 -2.93
N ILE A 11 1.78 -12.28 -3.34
CA ILE A 11 2.60 -11.39 -4.16
C ILE A 11 3.82 -10.88 -3.35
N ALA A 12 3.62 -10.50 -2.09
CA ALA A 12 4.72 -10.06 -1.22
C ALA A 12 5.76 -11.17 -1.03
N ALA A 13 5.32 -12.39 -0.72
CA ALA A 13 6.19 -13.56 -0.58
C ALA A 13 6.94 -13.86 -1.89
N ALA A 14 6.25 -13.81 -3.04
CA ALA A 14 6.88 -14.03 -4.34
C ALA A 14 7.96 -12.97 -4.64
N LEU A 15 7.66 -11.68 -4.40
CA LEU A 15 8.62 -10.60 -4.63
C LEU A 15 9.87 -10.76 -3.77
N ILE A 16 9.71 -11.09 -2.49
CA ILE A 16 10.84 -11.34 -1.57
C ILE A 16 11.66 -12.54 -2.04
N THR A 17 11.00 -13.64 -2.39
CA THR A 17 11.66 -14.87 -2.87
C THR A 17 12.51 -14.64 -4.11
N HIS A 18 12.08 -13.73 -5.01
CA HIS A 18 12.79 -13.41 -6.24
C HIS A 18 13.78 -12.24 -6.10
N GLY A 19 14.14 -11.85 -4.86
CA GLY A 19 15.26 -10.94 -4.59
C GLY A 19 14.89 -9.49 -4.26
N ARG A 20 13.62 -9.17 -4.01
CA ARG A 20 13.27 -7.88 -3.38
C ARG A 20 13.55 -7.93 -1.88
N ALA A 21 14.10 -6.85 -1.33
CA ALA A 21 14.33 -6.73 0.11
C ALA A 21 12.99 -6.72 0.87
N ALA A 22 12.92 -7.42 2.01
CA ALA A 22 11.75 -7.46 2.88
C ALA A 22 11.35 -6.06 3.39
N ASP A 23 12.36 -5.19 3.52
CA ASP A 23 12.28 -3.82 4.02
C ASP A 23 11.85 -2.83 2.93
N THR A 24 11.65 -3.30 1.69
CA THR A 24 11.25 -2.44 0.57
C THR A 24 9.98 -1.66 0.94
N PRO A 25 9.97 -0.32 0.80
CA PRO A 25 8.80 0.49 1.13
C PRO A 25 7.58 0.10 0.29
N VAL A 26 6.42 0.08 0.93
CA VAL A 26 5.12 -0.15 0.29
C VAL A 26 4.11 0.89 0.76
N ALA A 27 3.40 1.48 -0.18
CA ALA A 27 2.30 2.39 0.07
C ALA A 27 1.01 1.74 -0.41
N VAL A 28 -0.03 1.71 0.42
CA VAL A 28 -1.36 1.24 0.07
C VAL A 28 -2.31 2.43 0.11
N VAL A 29 -3.12 2.58 -0.91
CA VAL A 29 -4.17 3.60 -1.03
C VAL A 29 -5.49 2.88 -1.25
N ALA A 30 -6.41 3.03 -0.30
CA ALA A 30 -7.79 2.54 -0.37
C ALA A 30 -8.73 3.72 -0.66
N ASP A 31 -9.83 3.44 -1.37
CA ASP A 31 -10.87 4.42 -1.67
C ASP A 31 -10.30 5.71 -2.30
N GLY A 32 -9.30 5.55 -3.18
CA GLY A 32 -8.54 6.65 -3.77
C GLY A 32 -9.42 7.70 -4.44
N THR A 33 -9.04 8.97 -4.34
CA THR A 33 -9.76 10.15 -4.87
C THR A 33 -11.16 10.39 -4.31
N THR A 34 -11.53 9.69 -3.23
CA THR A 34 -12.78 9.93 -2.49
C THR A 34 -12.53 10.62 -1.15
N ALA A 35 -13.57 11.16 -0.53
CA ALA A 35 -13.48 11.69 0.84
C ALA A 35 -13.13 10.61 1.89
N ALA A 36 -13.32 9.33 1.57
CA ALA A 36 -12.97 8.20 2.41
C ALA A 36 -11.56 7.65 2.12
N GLN A 37 -10.75 8.34 1.31
CA GLN A 37 -9.40 7.87 0.95
C GLN A 37 -8.56 7.61 2.19
N ARG A 38 -7.99 6.41 2.27
CA ARG A 38 -7.04 6.03 3.31
C ARG A 38 -5.74 5.61 2.67
N SER A 39 -4.64 6.20 3.11
CA SER A 39 -3.29 5.81 2.72
C SER A 39 -2.52 5.31 3.93
N LEU A 40 -1.83 4.20 3.76
CA LEU A 40 -0.93 3.65 4.77
C LEU A 40 0.40 3.29 4.12
N ARG A 41 1.44 3.37 4.93
CA ARG A 41 2.81 3.01 4.53
C ARG A 41 3.26 1.86 5.41
N THR A 42 3.92 0.91 4.78
CA THR A 42 4.44 -0.30 5.40
C THR A 42 5.65 -0.78 4.61
N THR A 43 6.21 -1.91 4.97
CA THR A 43 7.25 -2.60 4.20
C THR A 43 6.65 -3.79 3.44
N LEU A 44 7.39 -4.34 2.50
CA LEU A 44 6.96 -5.50 1.75
C LEU A 44 6.66 -6.71 2.64
N ALA A 45 7.46 -6.91 3.69
CA ALA A 45 7.19 -7.93 4.70
C ALA A 45 6.01 -7.59 5.63
N GLY A 46 5.81 -6.30 5.94
CA GLY A 46 4.72 -5.82 6.79
C GLY A 46 3.37 -5.68 6.08
N LEU A 47 3.33 -5.78 4.75
CA LEU A 47 2.13 -5.57 3.95
C LEU A 47 0.94 -6.46 4.36
N PRO A 48 1.08 -7.78 4.58
CA PRO A 48 -0.04 -8.65 4.94
C PRO A 48 -0.68 -8.24 6.27
N ALA A 49 0.15 -7.96 7.28
CA ALA A 49 -0.32 -7.53 8.60
C ALA A 49 -1.00 -6.16 8.51
N ALA A 50 -0.38 -5.20 7.80
CA ALA A 50 -0.91 -3.85 7.66
C ALA A 50 -2.30 -3.82 6.98
N LEU A 51 -2.55 -4.69 6.00
CA LEU A 51 -3.86 -4.81 5.35
C LEU A 51 -4.94 -5.32 6.32
N VAL A 52 -4.60 -6.30 7.17
CA VAL A 52 -5.52 -6.87 8.17
C VAL A 52 -5.78 -5.87 9.28
N ASP A 53 -4.72 -5.32 9.88
CA ASP A 53 -4.79 -4.40 11.02
C ASP A 53 -5.53 -3.10 10.67
N SER A 54 -5.38 -2.62 9.42
CA SER A 54 -6.06 -1.41 8.93
C SER A 54 -7.44 -1.68 8.32
N ALA A 55 -7.88 -2.95 8.34
CA ALA A 55 -9.13 -3.42 7.71
C ALA A 55 -9.30 -2.88 6.28
N VAL A 56 -8.24 -2.96 5.47
CA VAL A 56 -8.25 -2.52 4.08
C VAL A 56 -9.13 -3.46 3.28
N ARG A 57 -10.15 -2.90 2.64
CA ARG A 57 -11.05 -3.64 1.75
C ARG A 57 -10.89 -3.11 0.32
N PRO A 58 -11.22 -3.92 -0.69
CA PRO A 58 -11.37 -3.41 -2.05
C PRO A 58 -12.40 -2.26 -2.06
N PRO A 59 -12.18 -1.20 -2.87
CA PRO A 59 -11.08 -1.00 -3.82
C PRO A 59 -9.81 -0.41 -3.18
N ALA A 60 -8.66 -1.06 -3.39
CA ALA A 60 -7.36 -0.54 -2.97
C ALA A 60 -6.24 -0.87 -3.96
N VAL A 61 -5.25 0.02 -4.02
CA VAL A 61 -4.07 -0.05 -4.87
C VAL A 61 -2.83 0.04 -3.99
N TRP A 62 -1.77 -0.70 -4.32
CA TRP A 62 -0.51 -0.60 -3.58
C TRP A 62 0.70 -0.50 -4.49
N VAL A 63 1.70 0.25 -4.04
CA VAL A 63 2.92 0.58 -4.78
C VAL A 63 4.10 0.08 -3.98
N VAL A 64 5.01 -0.66 -4.62
CA VAL A 64 6.22 -1.22 -4.02
C VAL A 64 7.45 -0.51 -4.58
N GLY A 65 8.36 -0.07 -3.72
CA GLY A 65 9.64 0.52 -4.10
C GLY A 65 9.91 1.87 -3.43
N GLU A 66 11.09 2.45 -3.69
CA GLU A 66 11.55 3.70 -3.04
C GLU A 66 10.57 4.87 -3.16
N VAL A 67 9.79 4.94 -4.24
CA VAL A 67 8.75 5.97 -4.40
C VAL A 67 7.65 5.88 -3.34
N ALA A 68 7.39 4.69 -2.78
CA ALA A 68 6.50 4.51 -1.64
C ALA A 68 7.12 4.94 -0.30
N GLY A 69 8.43 5.21 -0.27
CA GLY A 69 9.11 5.89 0.84
C GLY A 69 9.05 7.41 0.75
N LEU A 70 8.69 7.97 -0.41
CA LEU A 70 8.57 9.42 -0.59
C LEU A 70 7.31 9.94 0.10
N SER A 71 7.49 10.81 1.08
CA SER A 71 6.40 11.56 1.69
C SER A 71 6.02 12.71 0.77
N ALA A 72 4.98 12.53 -0.04
CA ALA A 72 4.30 13.67 -0.62
C ALA A 72 3.54 14.36 0.53
N GLU A 73 3.82 15.65 0.77
CA GLU A 73 2.95 16.50 1.56
C GLU A 73 1.53 16.31 1.02
N SER A 74 0.62 15.88 1.90
CA SER A 74 -0.77 15.68 1.53
C SER A 74 -1.34 17.05 1.27
N GLY A 75 -1.41 17.44 -0.01
CA GLY A 75 -2.11 18.65 -0.42
C GLY A 75 -3.52 18.59 0.13
N THR A 76 -3.81 19.48 1.08
CA THR A 76 -5.17 19.82 1.49
C THR A 76 -5.97 20.08 0.22
N ALA A 77 -6.99 19.27 -0.03
CA ALA A 77 -7.96 19.60 -1.07
C ALA A 77 -8.50 21.01 -0.79
N PRO A 78 -8.56 21.94 -1.77
CA PRO A 78 -9.20 23.21 -1.55
C PRO A 78 -10.65 22.95 -1.13
N ALA A 79 -11.03 23.49 0.02
CA ALA A 79 -12.42 23.58 0.43
C ALA A 79 -13.13 24.49 -0.57
N GLU A 80 -14.12 23.97 -1.27
CA GLU A 80 -15.10 24.76 -2.03
C GLU A 80 -16.19 25.29 -1.09
#